data_AF-A0A7V3T8P2-F1
#
_entry.id   AF-A0A7V3T8P2-F1
#
_cell.length_a   1.000
_cell.length_b   1.000
_cell.length_c   1.000
_cell.angle_alpha   90.00
_cell.angle_beta   90.00
_cell.angle_gamma   90.00
#
_symmetry.space_group_name_H-M   'P 1'
#
loop_
_entity.id
_entity.type
_entity.pdbx_description
1 polymer ?
#
loop_
_entity_poly.entity_id
_entity_poly.type
_entity_poly.pdbx_seq_one_letter_code
_entity_poly.pdbx_strand_id
1 'polypeptide(L)'
;MNSQDASSSERRPPESAPGSGAKAPEHTLKTDQLQIERKTFLFVLRENARGRFLSITEESRGHRDRIIIPAPGLPDLSRVIQDMIKAAAEIPSPPPTLPSPGPSQATEPAQDRSGRKGRPQT
;
A
#
# COMPACT_ATOMS: atom_id res chain seq x y z
N MET A 1 47.21 -38.86 -29.12
CA MET A 1 47.51 -37.50 -28.62
C MET A 1 46.58 -36.53 -29.35
N ASN A 2 45.33 -36.33 -28.94
CA ASN A 2 44.85 -35.44 -27.87
C ASN A 2 45.54 -34.09 -27.79
N SER A 3 44.84 -33.03 -28.20
CA SER A 3 44.63 -31.76 -27.47
C SER A 3 44.23 -30.66 -28.45
N GLN A 4 43.01 -30.15 -28.35
CA GLN A 4 42.77 -28.77 -27.92
C GLN A 4 41.26 -28.46 -27.93
N ASP A 5 40.76 -28.47 -26.70
CA ASP A 5 39.56 -27.80 -26.24
C ASP A 5 39.86 -26.29 -26.19
N ALA A 6 39.01 -25.47 -26.80
CA ALA A 6 38.88 -24.07 -26.41
C ALA A 6 37.50 -23.55 -26.86
N SER A 7 36.56 -23.67 -25.93
CA SER A 7 35.33 -22.88 -25.81
C SER A 7 35.42 -21.49 -26.47
N SER A 8 34.74 -21.27 -27.58
CA SER A 8 34.31 -19.92 -27.99
C SER A 8 32.86 -19.74 -27.54
N SER A 9 32.67 -19.74 -26.23
CA SER A 9 31.44 -19.26 -25.62
C SER A 9 31.48 -17.75 -25.68
N GLU A 10 31.08 -17.20 -26.83
CA GLU A 10 30.79 -15.79 -27.00
C GLU A 10 29.67 -15.41 -26.02
N ARG A 11 30.07 -15.02 -24.81
CA ARG A 11 29.20 -14.37 -23.84
C ARG A 11 28.78 -13.04 -24.45
N ARG A 12 27.66 -13.06 -25.17
CA ARG A 12 26.95 -11.84 -25.52
C ARG A 12 26.77 -11.03 -24.24
N PRO A 13 27.20 -9.76 -24.17
CA PRO A 13 26.77 -8.91 -23.08
C PRO A 13 25.23 -8.86 -23.14
N PRO A 14 24.51 -8.89 -22.01
CA PRO A 14 23.13 -8.44 -22.01
C PRO A 14 23.19 -6.94 -22.33
N GLU A 15 23.00 -6.60 -23.60
CA GLU A 15 22.74 -5.21 -23.98
C GLU A 15 21.48 -4.80 -23.25
N SER A 16 21.73 -4.00 -22.21
CA SER A 16 20.85 -3.14 -21.46
C SER A 16 19.42 -3.07 -21.98
N ALA A 17 18.50 -3.44 -21.08
CA ALA A 17 17.05 -3.29 -21.09
C ALA A 17 16.43 -2.32 -22.13
N PRO A 18 15.23 -2.65 -22.64
CA PRO A 18 14.58 -1.89 -23.70
C PRO A 18 14.18 -0.49 -23.24
N GLY A 19 14.54 0.50 -24.06
CA GLY A 19 13.70 1.68 -24.31
C GLY A 19 13.59 2.71 -23.19
N SER A 20 14.60 3.56 -23.04
CA SER A 20 14.31 4.97 -22.78
C SER A 20 14.42 5.70 -24.11
N GLY A 21 13.34 5.63 -24.91
CA GLY A 21 13.25 6.37 -26.16
C GLY A 21 13.67 7.81 -25.91
N ALA A 22 14.61 8.30 -26.72
CA ALA A 22 15.07 9.68 -26.71
C ALA A 22 13.87 10.60 -26.98
N LYS A 23 13.12 10.92 -25.93
CA LYS A 23 12.18 12.04 -25.95
C LYS A 23 13.03 13.31 -26.11
N ALA A 24 12.47 14.30 -26.81
CA ALA A 24 13.02 15.65 -26.94
C ALA A 24 13.67 16.10 -25.62
N PRO A 25 14.68 17.01 -25.62
CA PRO A 25 15.39 17.41 -24.41
C PRO A 25 14.39 17.83 -23.32
N GLU A 26 14.14 16.91 -22.39
CA GLU A 26 13.24 17.05 -21.26
C GLU A 26 14.14 17.30 -20.05
N HIS A 27 14.11 18.51 -19.50
CA HIS A 27 14.84 18.83 -18.29
C HIS A 27 14.06 18.35 -17.07
N THR A 28 14.68 17.51 -16.25
CA THR A 28 14.07 17.05 -15.00
C THR A 28 14.36 18.07 -13.91
N LEU A 29 13.31 18.68 -13.36
CA LEU A 29 13.40 19.70 -12.33
C LEU A 29 13.45 19.08 -10.92
N LYS A 30 12.62 18.06 -10.68
CA LYS A 30 12.55 17.37 -9.40
C LYS A 30 12.09 15.94 -9.59
N THR A 31 12.66 15.04 -8.81
CA THR A 31 12.21 13.66 -8.67
C THR A 31 11.95 13.37 -7.20
N ASP A 32 10.88 12.64 -6.93
CA ASP A 32 10.51 12.19 -5.60
C ASP A 32 9.92 10.77 -5.68
N GLN A 33 10.07 9.99 -4.61
CA GLN A 33 9.60 8.62 -4.56
C GLN A 33 8.87 8.37 -3.24
N LEU A 34 7.70 7.76 -3.32
CA LEU A 34 6.88 7.41 -2.17
C LEU A 34 6.46 5.96 -2.25
N GLN A 35 6.81 5.18 -1.24
CA GLN A 35 6.34 3.80 -1.12
C GLN A 35 5.16 3.76 -0.13
N ILE A 36 4.03 3.20 -0.58
CA ILE A 36 2.84 2.99 0.22
C ILE A 36 2.47 1.52 0.13
N GLU A 37 2.53 0.81 1.25
CA GLU A 37 2.34 -0.64 1.32
C GLU A 37 3.21 -1.42 0.30
N ARG A 38 2.59 -1.91 -0.78
CA ARG A 38 3.20 -2.68 -1.87
C ARG A 38 3.31 -1.88 -3.17
N LYS A 39 2.86 -0.62 -3.19
CA LYS A 39 2.90 0.28 -4.33
C LYS A 39 4.04 1.28 -4.18
N THR A 40 4.77 1.50 -5.27
CA THR A 40 5.81 2.53 -5.35
C THR A 40 5.37 3.60 -6.32
N PHE A 41 5.24 4.83 -5.83
CA PHE A 41 4.92 6.00 -6.62
C PHE A 41 6.19 6.79 -6.90
N LEU A 42 6.45 7.09 -8.17
CA LEU A 42 7.54 7.95 -8.61
C LEU A 42 6.94 9.23 -9.20
N PHE A 43 7.29 10.37 -8.61
CA PHE A 43 6.88 11.69 -9.03
C PHE A 43 8.06 12.37 -9.72
N VAL A 44 7.90 12.77 -10.99
CA VAL A 44 8.96 13.42 -11.77
C VAL A 44 8.42 14.69 -12.39
N LEU A 45 8.84 15.85 -11.88
CA LEU A 45 8.53 17.15 -12.46
C LEU A 45 9.54 17.45 -13.57
N ARG A 46 9.05 17.59 -14.80
CA ARG A 46 9.86 17.80 -15.99
C ARG A 46 9.41 19.03 -16.76
N GLU A 47 10.30 19.56 -17.58
CA GLU A 47 10.09 20.72 -18.43
C GLU A 47 10.53 20.40 -19.87
N ASN A 48 9.71 20.78 -20.84
CA ASN A 48 10.02 20.70 -22.25
C ASN A 48 9.65 22.01 -22.96
N ALA A 49 9.85 22.09 -24.28
CA ALA A 49 9.53 23.27 -25.08
C ALA A 49 8.05 23.74 -25.00
N ARG A 50 7.12 22.87 -24.56
CA ARG A 50 5.70 23.20 -24.38
C ARG A 50 5.37 23.62 -22.94
N GLY A 51 6.32 23.53 -22.00
CA GLY A 51 6.18 23.91 -20.61
C GLY A 51 6.46 22.77 -19.62
N ARG A 52 6.01 22.98 -18.38
CA ARG A 52 6.25 22.07 -17.25
C ARG A 52 5.12 21.06 -17.07
N PHE A 53 5.45 19.85 -16.65
CA PHE A 53 4.49 18.80 -16.36
C PHE A 53 5.02 17.83 -15.29
N LEU A 54 4.12 17.29 -14.49
CA LEU A 54 4.41 16.24 -13.52
C LEU A 54 4.07 14.88 -14.12
N SER A 55 5.00 13.95 -14.06
CA SER A 55 4.80 12.55 -14.40
C SER A 55 4.70 11.75 -13.11
N ILE A 56 3.56 11.09 -12.88
CA ILE A 56 3.38 10.18 -11.75
C ILE A 56 3.39 8.76 -12.31
N THR A 57 4.29 7.92 -11.83
CA THR A 57 4.34 6.50 -12.17
C THR A 57 3.98 5.70 -10.94
N GLU A 58 2.97 4.85 -11.05
CA GLU A 58 2.67 3.82 -10.07
C GLU A 58 3.32 2.51 -10.52
N GLU A 59 4.00 1.83 -9.60
CA GLU A 59 4.52 0.49 -9.81
C GLU A 59 3.99 -0.46 -8.74
N SER A 60 3.38 -1.57 -9.15
CA SER A 60 2.87 -2.62 -8.27
C SER A 60 3.05 -3.99 -8.89
N ARG A 61 3.72 -4.93 -8.21
CA ARG A 61 3.85 -6.37 -8.56
C ARG A 61 3.69 -6.73 -10.05
N GLY A 62 4.49 -6.10 -10.92
CA GLY A 62 4.54 -6.39 -12.36
C GLY A 62 3.69 -5.47 -13.25
N HIS A 63 2.85 -4.61 -12.68
CA HIS A 63 2.10 -3.57 -13.38
C HIS A 63 2.70 -2.19 -13.13
N ARG A 64 2.76 -1.38 -14.19
CA ARG A 64 3.29 -0.03 -14.16
C ARG A 64 2.35 0.90 -14.89
N ASP A 65 1.69 1.76 -14.14
CA ASP A 65 0.79 2.78 -14.66
C ASP A 65 1.47 4.14 -14.61
N ARG A 66 1.24 4.97 -15.63
CA ARG A 66 1.85 6.30 -15.70
C ARG A 66 0.86 7.33 -16.18
N ILE A 67 0.72 8.40 -15.41
CA ILE A 67 -0.06 9.58 -15.77
C ILE A 67 0.83 10.80 -15.90
N ILE A 68 0.43 11.73 -16.76
CA ILE A 68 1.11 13.00 -17.00
C ILE A 68 0.11 14.12 -16.76
N ILE A 69 0.46 15.04 -15.87
CA ILE A 69 -0.36 16.18 -15.48
C ILE A 69 0.40 17.46 -15.86
N PRO A 70 -0.16 18.33 -16.72
CA PRO A 70 0.41 19.65 -16.98
C PRO A 70 0.53 20.48 -15.70
N ALA A 71 1.62 21.25 -15.55
CA ALA A 71 1.83 22.09 -14.38
C ALA A 71 0.66 23.03 -14.03
N PRO A 72 -0.07 23.62 -15.00
CA PRO A 72 -1.23 24.47 -14.69
C PRO A 72 -2.36 23.77 -13.93
N GLY A 73 -2.51 22.44 -14.05
CA GLY A 73 -3.55 21.68 -13.35
C GLY A 73 -3.13 21.13 -11.98
N LEU A 74 -1.87 21.32 -11.57
CA LEU A 74 -1.37 20.84 -10.28
C LEU A 74 -2.04 21.52 -9.06
N PRO A 75 -2.33 22.84 -9.07
CA PRO A 75 -3.02 23.48 -7.96
C PRO A 75 -4.43 22.89 -7.73
N ASP A 76 -5.18 22.65 -8.81
CA ASP A 76 -6.51 22.06 -8.73
C ASP A 76 -6.45 20.62 -8.22
N LEU A 77 -5.50 19.84 -8.72
CA LEU A 77 -5.25 18.47 -8.23
C LEU A 77 -4.92 18.47 -6.72
N SER A 78 -4.07 19.40 -6.28
CA SER A 78 -3.71 19.54 -4.86
C SER A 78 -4.93 19.83 -4.00
N ARG A 79 -5.83 20.71 -4.46
CA ARG A 79 -7.07 21.04 -3.75
C ARG A 79 -7.97 19.82 -3.60
N VAL A 80 -8.17 19.08 -4.68
CA VAL A 80 -8.97 17.84 -4.66
C VAL A 80 -8.35 16.80 -3.72
N ILE A 81 -7.04 16.60 -3.77
CA ILE A 81 -6.34 15.66 -2.85
C ILE A 81 -6.52 16.09 -1.40
N GLN A 82 -6.38 17.38 -1.09
CA GLN A 82 -6.59 17.90 0.27
C GLN A 82 -8.02 17.68 0.76
N ASP A 83 -9.01 17.90 -0.10
CA ASP A 83 -10.41 17.65 0.26
C ASP A 83 -10.68 16.15 0.48
N MET A 84 -10.05 15.27 -0.32
CA MET A 84 -10.11 13.82 -0.09
C MET A 84 -9.42 13.39 1.21
N ILE A 85 -8.31 14.02 1.59
CA ILE A 85 -7.63 13.76 2.87
C ILE A 85 -8.53 14.11 4.06
N LYS A 86 -9.24 15.25 4.01
CA LYS A 86 -10.20 15.64 5.05
C LYS A 86 -11.33 14.63 5.17
N ALA A 87 -11.91 14.22 4.04
CA ALA A 87 -12.99 13.23 4.01
C ALA A 87 -12.51 11.85 4.53
N ALA A 88 -11.28 11.44 4.20
CA ALA A 88 -10.70 10.19 4.69
C ALA A 88 -10.42 10.21 6.20
N ALA A 89 -10.19 11.39 6.80
CA ALA A 89 -10.04 11.55 8.25
C ALA A 89 -11.38 11.50 9.00
N GLU A 90 -12.50 11.85 8.35
CA GLU A 90 -13.86 11.74 8.89
C GLU A 90 -14.44 10.32 8.77
N ILE A 91 -13.67 9.30 9.16
CA ILE A 91 -14.21 7.93 9.29
C ILE A 91 -15.29 7.99 10.37
N PRO A 92 -16.57 7.69 10.07
CA PRO A 92 -17.57 7.57 11.11
C PRO A 92 -17.12 6.43 12.02
N SER A 93 -16.90 6.76 13.31
CA SER A 93 -16.74 5.78 14.38
C SER A 93 -17.71 4.62 14.15
N PRO A 94 -17.28 3.35 14.27
CA PRO A 94 -18.25 2.26 14.35
C PRO A 94 -19.31 2.65 15.40
N PRO A 95 -20.60 2.37 15.15
CA PRO A 95 -21.66 2.71 16.09
C PRO A 95 -21.26 2.18 17.47
N PRO A 96 -21.45 2.95 18.56
CA PRO A 96 -21.10 2.49 19.89
C PRO A 96 -21.80 1.16 20.10
N THR A 97 -21.02 0.09 20.18
CA THR A 97 -21.53 -1.25 20.47
C THR A 97 -22.22 -1.12 21.83
N LEU A 98 -23.56 -1.11 21.82
CA LEU A 98 -24.36 -1.14 23.02
C LEU A 98 -23.79 -2.25 23.91
N PRO A 99 -23.46 -1.98 25.18
CA PRO A 99 -23.04 -3.05 26.07
C PRO A 99 -24.16 -4.08 26.09
N SER A 100 -23.84 -5.31 25.66
CA SER A 100 -24.78 -6.42 25.76
C SER A 100 -25.31 -6.46 27.18
N PRO A 101 -26.63 -6.50 27.41
CA PRO A 101 -27.16 -6.61 28.76
C PRO A 101 -26.56 -7.87 29.37
N GLY A 102 -25.79 -7.68 30.45
CA GLY A 102 -25.15 -8.77 31.17
C GLY A 102 -26.18 -9.81 31.60
N PRO A 103 -25.77 -11.07 31.82
CA PRO A 103 -26.67 -12.12 32.24
C PRO A 103 -27.38 -11.68 33.52
N SER A 104 -28.69 -11.49 33.40
CA SER A 104 -29.61 -11.21 34.48
C SER A 104 -29.33 -12.20 35.60
N GLN A 105 -28.83 -11.72 36.74
CA GLN A 105 -28.67 -12.52 37.94
C GLN A 105 -30.05 -13.05 38.32
N ALA A 106 -30.30 -14.33 38.03
CA ALA A 106 -31.36 -15.06 38.67
C ALA A 106 -30.96 -15.20 40.14
N THR A 107 -31.63 -14.42 40.98
CA THR A 107 -31.62 -14.59 42.43
C THR A 107 -32.24 -15.96 42.74
N GLU A 108 -31.41 -16.99 42.91
CA GLU A 108 -31.84 -18.21 43.59
C GLU A 108 -31.83 -17.97 45.11
N PRO A 109 -32.98 -18.11 45.80
CA PRO A 109 -33.04 -17.92 47.23
C PRO A 109 -32.48 -19.13 47.97
N ALA A 110 -31.85 -18.85 49.09
CA ALA A 110 -31.29 -19.80 50.02
C ALA A 110 -32.25 -20.95 50.39
N GLN A 111 -31.74 -22.19 50.30
CA GLN A 111 -32.24 -23.30 51.09
C GLN A 111 -31.18 -23.73 52.09
N ASP A 112 -31.33 -23.18 53.29
CA ASP A 112 -30.96 -23.82 54.53
C ASP A 112 -31.67 -25.18 54.62
N ARG A 113 -30.89 -26.26 54.79
CA ARG A 113 -31.22 -27.38 55.68
C ARG A 113 -29.99 -28.26 55.90
N SER A 114 -29.35 -27.97 57.02
CA SER A 114 -28.73 -28.91 57.96
C SER A 114 -28.83 -30.42 57.66
N GLY A 115 -27.67 -31.07 57.67
CA GLY A 115 -27.46 -32.32 58.41
C GLY A 115 -27.72 -33.63 57.68
N ARG A 116 -26.66 -34.43 57.45
CA ARG A 116 -26.17 -35.44 58.41
C ARG A 116 -25.21 -36.40 57.70
N LYS A 117 -24.01 -36.52 58.28
CA LYS A 117 -23.00 -37.55 57.98
C LYS A 117 -23.60 -38.96 58.08
N GLY A 118 -23.20 -39.85 57.16
CA GLY A 118 -23.47 -41.29 57.27
C GLY A 118 -22.83 -42.11 56.15
N ARG A 119 -21.53 -42.39 56.27
CA ARG A 119 -20.87 -43.61 55.75
C ARG A 119 -21.48 -44.86 56.46
N PRO A 120 -21.14 -46.14 56.16
CA PRO A 120 -20.39 -46.73 55.02
C PRO A 120 -20.96 -48.10 54.51
N GLN A 121 -20.27 -48.71 53.53
CA GLN A 121 -20.10 -50.17 53.24
C GLN A 121 -21.38 -50.98 52.89
N THR A 122 -21.39 -51.87 51.89
CA THR A 122 -20.40 -52.86 51.40
C THR A 122 -20.47 -53.01 49.89
#